data_AF-A0AB34IQS6-F1
#
_entry.id   AF-A0AB34IQS6-F1
#
_cell.length_a   1.000
_cell.length_b   1.000
_cell.length_c   1.000
_cell.angle_alpha   90.00
_cell.angle_beta   90.00
_cell.angle_gamma   90.00
#
_symmetry.space_group_name_H-M   'P 1'
#
loop_
_entity.id
_entity.type
_entity.pdbx_description
1 polymer ?
#
loop_
_entity_poly.entity_id
_entity_poly.type
_entity_poly.pdbx_seq_one_letter_code
_entity_poly.pdbx_strand_id
1 'polypeptide(L)'
;MAASLLLAPLAMSTPPPSNHTRPLSTTSSFLNCGSTKLCGLLTLETGLGSGYYSHPLPGVHGLWPEVAPYGTSACVPPARAADPSTVYPCYKDASQPDSHQLDFETHEWQKHGACAGVADAADFFTQVCRLAAPPLLTMDASRAAGKTASADFAADLTSAGFPVFSHDDTYGQVMLSACADAAGQWHVAPPSSFASTCGSSLTAPPAAPSCPANAHGPPCASDADCHYPGCLRCAHSGFCTATPLAAKR
;
A
#
# COMPACT_ATOMS: atom_id res chain seq x y z
N MET A 1 24.98 61.93 -8.71
CA MET A 1 23.65 61.48 -8.26
C MET A 1 23.67 59.96 -8.27
N ALA A 2 23.88 59.33 -7.11
CA ALA A 2 23.89 57.88 -6.95
C ALA A 2 22.89 57.54 -5.85
N ALA A 3 21.85 56.78 -6.20
CA ALA A 3 20.82 56.35 -5.28
C ALA A 3 21.28 55.03 -4.62
N SER A 4 21.65 55.11 -3.34
CA SER A 4 21.85 53.93 -2.49
C SER A 4 20.50 53.33 -2.13
N LEU A 5 20.17 52.16 -2.69
CA LEU A 5 19.12 51.30 -2.17
C LEU A 5 19.64 50.53 -0.96
N LEU A 6 19.14 50.88 0.22
CA LEU A 6 19.29 50.09 1.44
C LEU A 6 18.30 48.91 1.37
N LEU A 7 18.81 47.69 1.22
CA LEU A 7 18.03 46.48 1.51
C LEU A 7 17.97 46.28 3.02
N ALA A 8 16.74 46.23 3.57
CA ALA A 8 16.50 45.76 4.92
C ALA A 8 16.59 44.23 4.98
N PRO A 9 17.13 43.63 6.05
CA PRO A 9 17.15 42.18 6.21
C PRO A 9 15.75 41.66 6.56
N LEU A 10 15.28 40.67 5.80
CA LEU A 10 14.11 39.86 6.16
C LEU A 10 14.43 39.07 7.43
N ALA A 11 13.73 39.38 8.52
CA ALA A 11 13.74 38.58 9.73
C ALA A 11 13.11 37.22 9.42
N MET A 12 13.91 36.15 9.48
CA MET A 12 13.38 34.78 9.47
C MET A 12 12.68 34.52 10.79
N SER A 13 11.36 34.43 10.76
CA SER A 13 10.55 34.00 11.90
C SER A 13 10.86 32.53 12.16
N THR A 14 11.45 32.23 13.32
CA THR A 14 11.61 30.85 13.78
C THR A 14 10.23 30.23 14.04
N PRO A 15 9.95 29.01 13.56
CA PRO A 15 8.75 28.29 13.97
C PRO A 15 8.82 27.95 15.47
N PRO A 16 7.67 27.88 16.17
CA PRO A 16 7.64 27.52 17.58
C PRO A 16 8.16 26.09 17.80
N PRO A 17 8.74 25.79 18.97
CA PRO A 17 9.21 24.44 19.28
C PRO A 17 8.01 23.47 19.29
N SER A 18 7.99 22.57 18.31
CA SER A 18 7.16 21.38 18.37
C SER A 18 7.54 20.60 19.62
N ASN A 19 6.58 20.39 20.52
CA ASN A 19 6.68 19.45 21.62
C ASN A 19 6.87 18.05 21.04
N HIS A 20 8.12 17.70 20.70
CA HIS A 20 8.51 16.33 20.45
C HIS A 20 8.40 15.59 21.77
N THR A 21 7.27 14.92 21.93
CA THR A 21 7.13 13.80 22.83
C THR A 21 8.27 12.84 22.51
N ARG A 22 9.18 12.75 23.48
CA ARG A 22 10.31 11.83 23.60
C ARG A 22 10.03 10.50 22.90
N PRO A 23 10.95 9.98 22.04
CA PRO A 23 10.71 8.75 21.32
C PRO A 23 10.52 7.60 22.32
N LEU A 24 9.42 6.86 22.18
CA LEU A 24 9.24 5.59 22.87
C LEU A 24 10.28 4.61 22.32
N SER A 25 11.43 4.58 22.99
CA SER A 25 12.43 3.53 22.82
C SER A 25 11.99 2.29 23.58
N THR A 26 11.26 1.40 22.91
CA THR A 26 11.27 -0.05 23.07
C THR A 26 10.78 -0.66 21.76
N THR A 27 11.70 -1.04 20.88
CA THR A 27 11.42 -1.69 19.59
C THR A 27 10.87 -3.09 19.83
N SER A 28 9.57 -3.17 20.11
CA SER A 28 8.82 -4.40 19.98
C SER A 28 8.90 -4.83 18.52
N SER A 29 9.50 -5.98 18.23
CA SER A 29 9.43 -6.61 16.90
C SER A 29 8.03 -7.14 16.57
N PHE A 30 7.09 -7.04 17.52
CA PHE A 30 5.72 -7.51 17.36
C PHE A 30 4.81 -6.42 16.76
N LEU A 31 4.18 -6.70 15.61
CA LEU A 31 3.26 -5.78 14.95
C LEU A 31 1.80 -6.05 15.34
N ASN A 32 1.17 -5.08 16.00
CA ASN A 32 -0.24 -5.16 16.36
C ASN A 32 -1.13 -4.46 15.31
N CYS A 33 -2.01 -5.21 14.65
CA CYS A 33 -2.94 -4.71 13.64
C CYS A 33 -4.11 -3.90 14.22
N GLY A 34 -4.31 -3.91 15.55
CA GLY A 34 -5.47 -3.30 16.19
C GLY A 34 -6.77 -3.95 15.71
N SER A 35 -7.69 -3.16 15.17
CA SER A 35 -8.95 -3.64 14.60
C SER A 35 -8.85 -4.08 13.13
N THR A 36 -7.69 -3.91 12.50
CA THR A 36 -7.51 -4.29 11.09
C THR A 36 -7.23 -5.78 10.99
N LYS A 37 -7.83 -6.45 10.01
CA LYS A 37 -7.71 -7.90 9.82
C LYS A 37 -6.30 -8.33 9.36
N LEU A 38 -5.70 -7.53 8.48
CA LEU A 38 -4.42 -7.83 7.85
C LEU A 38 -3.47 -6.65 8.07
N CYS A 39 -2.31 -6.93 8.65
CA CYS A 39 -1.20 -5.99 8.71
C CYS A 39 0.13 -6.71 8.58
N GLY A 40 1.17 -5.96 8.23
CA GLY A 40 2.44 -6.56 7.91
C GLY A 40 3.55 -5.54 7.75
N LEU A 41 4.70 -6.05 7.32
CA LEU A 41 5.88 -5.25 7.01
C LEU A 41 6.17 -5.33 5.51
N LEU A 42 6.25 -4.18 4.85
CA LEU A 42 6.96 -4.07 3.58
C LEU A 42 8.45 -3.97 3.90
N THR A 43 9.20 -5.01 3.56
CA THR A 43 10.63 -5.12 3.81
C THR A 43 11.41 -4.76 2.56
N LEU A 44 12.28 -3.77 2.68
CA LEU A 44 13.13 -3.27 1.62
C LEU A 44 14.60 -3.49 1.98
N GLU A 45 15.40 -3.86 0.99
CA GLU A 45 16.83 -4.10 1.12
C GLU A 45 17.60 -2.88 0.62
N THR A 46 18.67 -2.53 1.32
CA THR A 46 19.58 -1.45 0.93
C THR A 46 20.56 -1.87 -0.18
N GLY A 47 20.69 -3.18 -0.43
CA GLY A 47 21.73 -3.77 -1.28
C GLY A 47 23.12 -3.81 -0.68
N LEU A 48 23.25 -3.39 0.59
CA LEU A 48 24.50 -3.35 1.33
C LEU A 48 24.70 -4.52 2.30
N GLY A 49 23.75 -5.43 2.35
CA GLY A 49 23.89 -6.67 3.12
C GLY A 49 24.95 -7.59 2.51
N SER A 50 25.05 -8.79 3.09
CA SER A 50 25.96 -9.84 2.63
C SER A 50 25.21 -10.98 1.94
N GLY A 51 25.90 -11.76 1.11
CA GLY A 51 25.29 -12.90 0.42
C GLY A 51 24.12 -12.48 -0.46
N TYR A 52 22.95 -13.09 -0.27
CA TYR A 52 21.72 -12.79 -1.02
C TYR A 52 21.22 -11.35 -0.85
N TYR A 53 21.63 -10.67 0.22
CA TYR A 53 21.26 -9.27 0.51
C TYR A 53 22.21 -8.24 -0.12
N SER A 54 23.17 -8.70 -0.93
CA SER A 54 24.16 -7.85 -1.60
C SER A 54 23.79 -7.69 -3.06
N HIS A 55 23.33 -6.50 -3.42
CA HIS A 55 22.86 -6.18 -4.77
C HIS A 55 23.13 -4.69 -5.08
N PRO A 56 23.25 -4.29 -6.36
CA PRO A 56 23.81 -2.98 -6.72
C PRO A 56 22.96 -1.78 -6.29
N LEU A 57 21.64 -1.95 -6.19
CA LEU A 57 20.67 -0.88 -5.89
C LEU A 57 19.68 -1.34 -4.84
N PRO A 58 19.15 -0.47 -3.97
CA PRO A 58 18.03 -0.81 -3.10
C PRO A 58 16.92 -1.58 -3.82
N GLY A 59 16.30 -2.54 -3.13
CA GLY A 59 15.38 -3.49 -3.73
C GLY A 59 14.28 -3.95 -2.77
N VAL A 60 13.31 -4.66 -3.32
CA VAL A 60 12.26 -5.31 -2.53
C VAL A 60 12.81 -6.62 -1.96
N HIS A 61 12.60 -6.85 -0.67
CA HIS A 61 12.62 -8.22 -0.15
C HIS A 61 11.23 -8.82 -0.26
N GLY A 62 10.23 -8.20 0.39
CA GLY A 62 8.90 -8.78 0.46
C GLY A 62 7.87 -7.95 1.21
N LEU A 63 6.64 -8.44 1.19
CA LEU A 63 5.54 -7.98 2.03
C LEU A 63 5.12 -9.14 2.93
N TRP A 64 5.29 -8.95 4.23
CA TRP A 64 5.13 -10.02 5.20
C TRP A 64 3.95 -9.71 6.11
N PRO A 65 2.79 -10.37 5.91
CA PRO A 65 1.74 -10.37 6.91
C PRO A 65 2.32 -10.87 8.24
N GLU A 66 2.25 -10.05 9.28
CA GLU A 66 2.82 -10.34 10.60
C GLU A 66 1.84 -11.23 11.36
N VAL A 67 1.73 -12.48 10.90
CA VAL A 67 0.96 -13.54 11.56
C VAL A 67 1.69 -14.00 12.83
N ALA A 68 0.98 -14.69 13.73
CA ALA A 68 1.60 -15.21 14.96
C ALA A 68 2.83 -16.08 14.64
N PRO A 69 3.95 -15.96 15.41
CA PRO A 69 4.10 -15.18 16.64
C PRO A 69 4.55 -13.72 16.44
N TYR A 70 4.69 -13.25 15.20
CA TYR A 70 5.31 -11.95 14.90
C TYR A 70 4.33 -10.77 14.96
N GLY A 71 3.03 -11.03 14.87
CA GLY A 71 2.02 -10.00 15.07
C GLY A 71 0.63 -10.55 15.30
N THR A 72 -0.37 -9.68 15.15
CA THR A 72 -1.79 -10.03 15.27
C THR A 72 -2.50 -10.14 13.92
N SER A 73 -1.76 -10.16 12.80
CA SER A 73 -2.38 -10.32 11.49
C SER A 73 -3.07 -11.67 11.38
N ALA A 74 -4.27 -11.69 10.81
CA ALA A 74 -4.85 -12.94 10.36
C ALA A 74 -4.01 -13.52 9.19
N CYS A 75 -4.07 -14.83 9.01
CA CYS A 75 -3.71 -15.44 7.73
C CYS A 75 -4.99 -15.58 6.89
N VAL A 76 -5.07 -14.83 5.79
CA VAL A 76 -6.20 -14.93 4.85
C VAL A 76 -5.69 -15.54 3.55
N PRO A 77 -6.13 -16.76 3.20
CA PRO A 77 -5.65 -17.43 2.00
C PRO A 77 -6.12 -16.71 0.73
N PRO A 78 -5.34 -16.80 -0.37
CA PRO A 78 -5.74 -16.25 -1.63
C PRO A 78 -6.87 -17.06 -2.28
N ALA A 79 -7.59 -16.43 -3.21
CA ALA A 79 -8.59 -17.15 -4.00
C ALA A 79 -7.96 -18.19 -4.93
N ARG A 80 -6.74 -17.93 -5.41
CA ARG A 80 -5.94 -18.84 -6.25
C ARG A 80 -4.52 -18.92 -5.71
N ALA A 81 -4.08 -20.13 -5.37
CA ALA A 81 -2.82 -20.38 -4.65
C ALA A 81 -1.64 -20.75 -5.57
N ALA A 82 -1.80 -20.72 -6.89
CA ALA A 82 -0.74 -21.11 -7.82
C ALA A 82 0.49 -20.21 -7.68
N ASP A 83 1.68 -20.81 -7.78
CA ASP A 83 2.95 -20.11 -7.75
C ASP A 83 3.08 -19.10 -8.91
N PRO A 84 3.87 -18.02 -8.75
CA PRO A 84 4.19 -17.14 -9.87
C PRO A 84 4.90 -17.90 -10.98
N SER A 85 4.71 -17.46 -12.23
CA SER A 85 5.37 -18.04 -13.42
C SER A 85 6.17 -17.02 -14.22
N THR A 86 6.24 -15.79 -13.74
CA THR A 86 6.92 -14.66 -14.37
C THR A 86 7.53 -13.79 -13.29
N VAL A 87 8.73 -13.27 -13.55
CA VAL A 87 9.39 -12.30 -12.66
C VAL A 87 8.72 -10.94 -12.77
N TYR A 88 8.34 -10.36 -11.62
CA TYR A 88 7.72 -9.05 -11.54
C TYR A 88 8.77 -7.93 -11.58
N PRO A 89 8.47 -6.76 -12.18
CA PRO A 89 9.50 -5.75 -12.46
C PRO A 89 10.29 -5.26 -11.25
N CYS A 90 9.70 -5.18 -10.05
CA CYS A 90 10.40 -4.71 -8.85
C CYS A 90 11.34 -5.74 -8.23
N TYR A 91 11.25 -7.01 -8.62
CA TYR A 91 12.16 -8.10 -8.23
C TYR A 91 13.22 -8.38 -9.31
N LYS A 92 13.13 -7.72 -10.47
CA LYS A 92 14.06 -7.93 -11.58
C LYS A 92 15.45 -7.41 -11.20
N ASP A 93 16.42 -8.31 -11.08
CA ASP A 93 17.84 -7.97 -11.02
C ASP A 93 18.52 -8.41 -12.31
N ALA A 94 19.11 -7.45 -13.04
CA ALA A 94 19.82 -7.73 -14.29
C ALA A 94 21.11 -8.54 -14.09
N SER A 95 21.61 -8.66 -12.86
CA SER A 95 22.77 -9.47 -12.50
C SER A 95 22.43 -10.94 -12.24
N GLN A 96 21.14 -11.29 -12.15
CA GLN A 96 20.66 -12.63 -11.85
C GLN A 96 19.80 -13.20 -12.99
N PRO A 97 19.80 -14.52 -13.20
CA PRO A 97 18.87 -15.14 -14.14
C PRO A 97 17.43 -15.10 -13.60
N ASP A 98 16.45 -15.06 -14.51
CA ASP A 98 15.03 -15.03 -14.15
C ASP A 98 14.59 -16.23 -13.29
N SER A 99 15.23 -17.40 -13.44
CA SER A 99 14.95 -18.56 -12.59
C SER A 99 15.27 -18.30 -11.12
N HIS A 100 16.36 -17.58 -10.83
CA HIS A 100 16.74 -17.24 -9.47
C HIS A 100 15.73 -16.28 -8.84
N GLN A 101 15.27 -15.30 -9.62
CA GLN A 101 14.25 -14.36 -9.17
C GLN A 101 12.89 -15.03 -8.98
N LEU A 102 12.53 -15.97 -9.86
CA LEU A 102 11.31 -16.73 -9.74
C LEU A 102 11.32 -17.65 -8.50
N ASP A 103 12.46 -18.26 -8.17
CA ASP A 103 12.62 -19.04 -6.94
C ASP A 103 12.42 -18.15 -5.70
N PHE A 104 12.95 -16.92 -5.73
CA PHE A 104 12.77 -15.95 -4.66
C PHE A 104 11.32 -15.47 -4.53
N GLU A 105 10.68 -15.10 -5.62
CA GLU A 105 9.25 -14.77 -5.63
C GLU A 105 8.39 -15.96 -5.17
N THR A 106 8.76 -17.19 -5.55
CA THR A 106 8.06 -18.38 -5.06
C THR A 106 8.18 -18.51 -3.53
N HIS A 107 9.36 -18.22 -2.96
CA HIS A 107 9.54 -18.15 -1.51
C HIS A 107 8.63 -17.09 -0.87
N GLU A 108 8.66 -15.86 -1.40
CA GLU A 108 7.85 -14.75 -0.88
C GLU A 108 6.36 -15.06 -0.97
N TRP A 109 5.91 -15.67 -2.07
CA TRP A 109 4.53 -16.09 -2.25
C TRP A 109 4.12 -17.16 -1.25
N GLN A 110 4.84 -18.28 -1.20
CA GLN A 110 4.43 -19.44 -0.42
C GLN A 110 4.49 -19.17 1.09
N LYS A 111 5.45 -18.36 1.54
CA LYS A 111 5.66 -18.07 2.95
C LYS A 111 4.85 -16.87 3.44
N HIS A 112 4.69 -15.85 2.60
CA HIS A 112 4.11 -14.57 3.01
C HIS A 112 2.82 -14.25 2.24
N GLY A 113 2.86 -14.27 0.91
CA GLY A 113 1.71 -13.98 0.06
C GLY A 113 0.51 -14.90 0.27
N ALA A 114 0.73 -16.16 0.63
CA ALA A 114 -0.29 -17.15 0.95
C ALA A 114 -1.19 -16.75 2.14
N CYS A 115 -0.80 -15.76 2.94
CA CYS A 115 -1.58 -15.21 4.06
C CYS A 115 -2.05 -13.77 3.83
N ALA A 116 -1.79 -13.18 2.66
CA ALA A 116 -1.94 -11.75 2.42
C ALA A 116 -3.35 -11.28 2.04
N GLY A 117 -4.33 -12.18 1.93
CA GLY A 117 -5.71 -11.85 1.56
C GLY A 117 -5.90 -11.26 0.17
N VAL A 118 -4.95 -11.52 -0.72
CA VAL A 118 -4.93 -11.10 -2.14
C VAL A 118 -5.61 -12.13 -3.04
N ALA A 119 -5.92 -11.76 -4.28
CA ALA A 119 -6.62 -12.67 -5.21
C ALA A 119 -5.74 -13.87 -5.66
N ASP A 120 -4.49 -13.59 -6.02
CA ASP A 120 -3.49 -14.54 -6.52
C ASP A 120 -2.07 -13.95 -6.40
N ALA A 121 -1.05 -14.68 -6.86
CA ALA A 121 0.33 -14.21 -6.87
C ALA A 121 0.52 -12.92 -7.69
N ALA A 122 -0.22 -12.75 -8.80
CA ALA A 122 -0.09 -11.55 -9.63
C ALA A 122 -0.60 -10.29 -8.93
N ASP A 123 -1.74 -10.40 -8.23
CA ASP A 123 -2.25 -9.34 -7.37
C ASP A 123 -1.26 -9.02 -6.24
N PHE A 124 -0.72 -10.04 -5.55
CA PHE A 124 0.28 -9.87 -4.50
C PHE A 124 1.49 -9.07 -4.99
N PHE A 125 2.20 -9.54 -6.02
CA PHE A 125 3.42 -8.87 -6.47
C PHE A 125 3.18 -7.51 -7.12
N THR A 126 2.03 -7.32 -7.79
CA THR A 126 1.64 -6.00 -8.31
C THR A 126 1.49 -4.99 -7.17
N GLN A 127 0.84 -5.40 -6.08
CA GLN A 127 0.70 -4.55 -4.90
C GLN A 127 2.03 -4.29 -4.21
N VAL A 128 2.90 -5.31 -4.06
CA VAL A 128 4.26 -5.14 -3.51
C VAL A 128 5.04 -4.11 -4.32
N CYS A 129 5.09 -4.25 -5.65
CA CYS A 129 5.81 -3.29 -6.50
C CYS A 129 5.24 -1.86 -6.38
N ARG A 130 3.91 -1.71 -6.32
CA ARG A 130 3.26 -0.41 -6.13
C ARG A 130 3.66 0.24 -4.80
N LEU A 131 3.67 -0.53 -3.71
CA LEU A 131 3.99 -0.04 -2.38
C LEU A 131 5.47 0.30 -2.23
N ALA A 132 6.34 -0.49 -2.86
CA ALA A 132 7.79 -0.33 -2.77
C ALA A 132 8.34 0.83 -3.63
N ALA A 133 7.68 1.16 -4.74
CA ALA A 133 8.23 2.15 -5.67
C ALA A 133 8.53 3.53 -5.01
N PRO A 134 7.63 4.17 -4.25
CA PRO A 134 7.94 5.44 -3.59
C PRO A 134 9.08 5.39 -2.55
N PRO A 135 9.12 4.44 -1.59
CA PRO A 135 10.21 4.37 -0.63
C PRO A 135 11.55 3.97 -1.28
N LEU A 136 11.54 3.13 -2.32
CA LEU A 136 12.77 2.79 -3.05
C LEU A 136 13.41 4.01 -3.73
N LEU A 137 12.63 4.96 -4.27
CA LEU A 137 13.17 6.23 -4.79
C LEU A 137 13.91 7.03 -3.71
N THR A 138 13.42 6.98 -2.46
CA THR A 138 14.09 7.63 -1.34
C THR A 138 15.37 6.89 -0.96
N MET A 139 15.33 5.55 -0.93
CA MET A 139 16.51 4.74 -0.65
C MET A 139 17.59 4.87 -1.75
N ASP A 140 17.21 5.00 -3.02
CA ASP A 140 18.13 5.28 -4.13
C ASP A 140 18.86 6.60 -3.92
N ALA A 141 18.14 7.65 -3.49
CA ALA A 141 18.74 8.94 -3.16
C ALA A 141 19.71 8.83 -1.95
N SER A 142 19.33 8.08 -0.92
CA SER A 142 20.22 7.79 0.23
C SER A 142 21.49 7.08 -0.22
N ARG A 143 21.35 6.08 -1.10
CA ARG A 143 22.47 5.32 -1.69
C ARG A 143 23.40 6.22 -2.50
N ALA A 144 22.85 7.07 -3.35
CA ALA A 144 23.59 8.03 -4.17
C ALA A 144 24.32 9.08 -3.31
N ALA A 145 23.79 9.40 -2.13
CA ALA A 145 24.44 10.27 -1.14
C ALA A 145 25.55 9.58 -0.34
N GLY A 146 25.84 8.29 -0.60
CA GLY A 146 26.91 7.54 0.04
C GLY A 146 26.55 6.96 1.40
N LYS A 147 25.27 6.89 1.76
CA LYS A 147 24.82 6.26 3.01
C LYS A 147 25.05 4.76 2.98
N THR A 148 25.46 4.22 4.13
CA THR A 148 25.84 2.81 4.25
C THR A 148 25.16 2.05 5.40
N ALA A 149 24.66 2.71 6.43
CA ALA A 149 23.96 2.05 7.53
C ALA A 149 22.45 2.01 7.29
N SER A 150 21.76 0.89 7.56
CA SER A 150 20.30 0.79 7.38
C SER A 150 19.55 1.85 8.19
N ALA A 151 20.08 2.23 9.36
CA ALA A 151 19.55 3.32 10.17
C ALA A 151 19.49 4.67 9.41
N ASP A 152 20.45 4.97 8.51
CA ASP A 152 20.45 6.20 7.73
C ASP A 152 19.37 6.21 6.64
N PHE A 153 19.07 5.05 6.05
CA PHE A 153 17.97 4.87 5.09
C PHE A 153 16.62 4.97 5.82
N ALA A 154 16.50 4.32 6.97
CA ALA A 154 15.32 4.43 7.84
C ALA A 154 15.03 5.87 8.26
N ALA A 155 16.07 6.65 8.60
CA ALA A 155 15.94 8.06 8.93
C ALA A 155 15.43 8.89 7.74
N ASP A 156 15.97 8.67 6.53
CA ASP A 156 15.51 9.38 5.33
C ASP A 156 14.06 9.02 4.95
N LEU A 157 13.71 7.74 5.03
CA LEU A 157 12.34 7.27 4.81
C LEU A 157 11.38 7.92 5.81
N THR A 158 11.75 7.98 7.09
CA THR A 158 10.96 8.66 8.12
C THR A 158 10.81 10.15 7.82
N SER A 159 11.89 10.82 7.40
CA SER A 159 11.89 12.22 6.99
C SER A 159 11.00 12.48 5.77
N ALA A 160 10.93 11.52 4.84
CA ALA A 160 10.05 11.54 3.68
C ALA A 160 8.59 11.16 4.02
N GLY A 161 8.26 10.88 5.28
CA GLY A 161 6.92 10.59 5.75
C GLY A 161 6.51 9.12 5.67
N PHE A 162 7.45 8.20 5.41
CA PHE A 162 7.15 6.77 5.43
C PHE A 162 7.11 6.21 6.86
N PRO A 163 6.18 5.28 7.15
CA PRO A 163 5.98 4.71 8.48
C PRO A 163 6.96 3.56 8.75
N VAL A 164 8.23 3.91 8.93
CA VAL A 164 9.28 2.96 9.30
C VAL A 164 8.94 2.34 10.65
N PHE A 165 8.84 1.02 10.67
CA PHE A 165 8.57 0.23 11.87
C PHE A 165 9.88 -0.21 12.54
N SER A 166 10.84 -0.68 11.75
CA SER A 166 12.15 -1.12 12.22
C SER A 166 13.17 -1.14 11.06
N HIS A 167 14.43 -1.40 11.40
CA HIS A 167 15.50 -1.68 10.45
C HIS A 167 16.36 -2.83 10.98
N ASP A 168 17.10 -3.47 10.09
CA ASP A 168 18.09 -4.50 10.42
C ASP A 168 19.44 -4.15 9.76
N ASP A 169 20.45 -3.96 10.58
CA ASP A 169 21.82 -3.70 10.10
C ASP A 169 22.55 -5.00 9.71
N THR A 170 22.07 -6.17 10.14
CA THR A 170 22.69 -7.47 9.83
C THR A 170 22.52 -7.80 8.35
N TYR A 171 21.28 -7.70 7.86
CA TYR A 171 20.93 -8.00 6.48
C TYR A 171 20.70 -6.74 5.64
N GLY A 172 20.89 -5.54 6.20
CA GLY A 172 20.82 -4.31 5.44
C GLY A 172 19.39 -3.95 5.03
N GLN A 173 18.41 -4.05 5.92
CA GLN A 173 16.99 -3.92 5.60
C GLN A 173 16.29 -2.78 6.35
N VAL A 174 15.23 -2.25 5.76
CA VAL A 174 14.29 -1.32 6.40
C VAL A 174 12.86 -1.85 6.22
N MET A 175 12.10 -1.87 7.31
CA MET A 175 10.76 -2.44 7.36
C MET A 175 9.73 -1.33 7.60
N LEU A 176 8.79 -1.18 6.67
CA LEU A 176 7.71 -0.19 6.72
C LEU A 176 6.43 -0.90 7.12
N SER A 177 5.72 -0.33 8.09
CA SER A 177 4.41 -0.87 8.49
C SER A 177 3.36 -0.69 7.39
N ALA A 178 2.56 -1.73 7.17
CA ALA A 178 1.52 -1.78 6.16
C ALA A 178 0.26 -2.50 6.67
N CYS A 179 -0.88 -2.21 6.06
CA CYS A 179 -2.14 -2.89 6.34
C CYS A 179 -2.95 -3.11 5.07
N ALA A 180 -3.86 -4.09 5.08
CA ALA A 180 -4.78 -4.32 3.97
C ALA A 180 -6.21 -3.94 4.35
N ASP A 181 -6.90 -3.26 3.43
CA ASP A 181 -8.33 -2.97 3.56
C ASP A 181 -9.21 -4.21 3.29
N ALA A 182 -10.53 -4.04 3.40
CA ALA A 182 -11.49 -5.12 3.20
C ALA A 182 -11.51 -5.69 1.76
N ALA A 183 -10.98 -4.96 0.77
CA ALA A 183 -10.83 -5.41 -0.60
C ALA A 183 -9.50 -6.14 -0.84
N GLY A 184 -8.68 -6.34 0.19
CA GLY A 184 -7.36 -6.94 0.06
C GLY A 184 -6.33 -6.00 -0.57
N GLN A 185 -6.59 -4.69 -0.59
CA GLN A 185 -5.63 -3.71 -1.07
C GLN A 185 -4.73 -3.27 0.08
N TRP A 186 -3.43 -3.45 -0.10
CA TRP A 186 -2.40 -3.11 0.87
C TRP A 186 -1.97 -1.65 0.74
N HIS A 187 -1.73 -1.03 1.89
CA HIS A 187 -1.35 0.37 2.06
C HIS A 187 -0.21 0.46 3.08
N VAL A 188 0.80 1.27 2.79
CA VAL A 188 1.83 1.63 3.78
C VAL A 188 1.24 2.70 4.72
N ALA A 189 1.19 2.42 6.02
CA ALA A 189 0.60 3.30 7.03
C ALA A 189 1.20 3.01 8.41
N PRO A 190 1.30 4.00 9.32
CA PRO A 190 1.74 3.73 10.68
C PRO A 190 0.68 2.90 11.43
N PRO A 191 1.07 2.06 12.41
CA PRO A 191 0.11 1.20 13.10
C PRO A 191 -1.03 1.96 13.78
N SER A 192 -0.76 3.18 14.26
CA SER A 192 -1.75 4.08 14.84
C SER A 192 -2.86 4.51 13.87
N SER A 193 -2.63 4.41 12.56
CA SER A 193 -3.58 4.80 11.50
C SER A 193 -4.20 3.60 10.77
N PHE A 194 -3.85 2.36 11.13
CA PHE A 194 -4.41 1.17 10.48
C PHE A 194 -5.94 1.17 10.49
N ALA A 195 -6.57 1.51 11.62
CA ALA A 195 -8.03 1.54 11.73
C ALA A 195 -8.70 2.55 10.76
N SER A 196 -8.09 3.71 10.52
CA SER A 196 -8.63 4.69 9.56
C SER A 196 -8.29 4.34 8.11
N THR A 197 -7.06 3.89 7.85
CA THR A 197 -6.56 3.60 6.50
C THR A 197 -7.16 2.31 5.95
N CYS A 198 -7.20 1.26 6.76
CA CYS A 198 -7.56 -0.09 6.36
C CYS A 198 -8.78 -0.64 7.12
N GLY A 199 -9.07 -0.09 8.30
CA GLY A 199 -10.24 -0.46 9.11
C GLY A 199 -11.54 0.21 8.69
N SER A 200 -11.55 1.00 7.60
CA SER A 200 -12.80 1.51 7.01
C SER A 200 -13.67 0.34 6.53
N SER A 201 -14.62 -0.01 7.41
CA SER A 201 -15.89 -0.73 7.26
C SER A 201 -16.30 -0.99 5.80
N LEU A 202 -16.87 -2.15 5.44
CA LEU A 202 -18.29 -2.47 5.66
C LEU A 202 -19.26 -1.26 5.64
N THR A 203 -18.91 -0.16 4.95
CA THR A 203 -19.96 0.58 4.26
C THR A 203 -20.64 -0.47 3.41
N ALA A 204 -21.94 -0.65 3.67
CA ALA A 204 -22.76 -1.63 3.00
C ALA A 204 -22.38 -1.68 1.51
N PRO A 205 -22.43 -2.87 0.87
CA PRO A 205 -22.24 -2.96 -0.58
C PRO A 205 -23.00 -1.78 -1.21
N PRO A 206 -22.38 -1.02 -2.16
CA PRO A 206 -22.98 0.19 -2.70
C PRO A 206 -24.45 -0.12 -2.92
N ALA A 207 -25.32 0.63 -2.21
CA ALA A 207 -26.73 0.29 -2.10
C ALA A 207 -27.20 -0.17 -3.47
N ALA A 208 -27.69 -1.41 -3.57
CA ALA A 208 -27.91 -2.08 -4.84
C ALA A 208 -28.49 -1.07 -5.83
N PRO A 209 -27.90 -0.89 -7.02
CA PRO A 209 -28.15 0.27 -7.86
C PRO A 209 -29.66 0.46 -8.01
N SER A 210 -30.25 1.53 -7.50
CA SER A 210 -31.71 1.71 -7.47
C SER A 210 -32.10 2.91 -8.31
N CYS A 211 -33.38 3.04 -8.64
CA CYS A 211 -33.89 4.21 -9.35
C CYS A 211 -34.52 5.19 -8.34
N PRO A 212 -33.77 6.21 -7.89
CA PRO A 212 -34.35 7.29 -7.09
C PRO A 212 -35.42 8.05 -7.90
N ALA A 213 -36.45 8.53 -7.22
CA ALA A 213 -37.47 9.36 -7.86
C ALA A 213 -36.82 10.62 -8.48
N ASN A 214 -37.12 10.88 -9.76
CA ASN A 214 -36.62 12.04 -10.52
C ASN A 214 -35.11 12.08 -10.80
N ALA A 215 -34.41 10.94 -10.77
CA ALA A 215 -33.01 10.85 -11.19
C ALA A 215 -32.75 9.63 -12.08
N HIS A 216 -31.64 9.66 -12.84
CA HIS A 216 -31.22 8.54 -13.67
C HIS A 216 -30.73 7.38 -12.79
N GLY A 217 -31.28 6.20 -13.02
CA GLY A 217 -30.78 4.95 -12.44
C GLY A 217 -29.63 4.34 -13.24
N PRO A 218 -29.37 3.04 -13.09
CA PRO A 218 -28.31 2.32 -13.81
C PRO A 218 -28.46 2.41 -15.34
N PRO A 219 -27.38 2.31 -16.12
CA PRO A 219 -27.46 2.29 -17.57
C PRO A 219 -28.25 1.07 -18.08
N CYS A 220 -28.95 1.23 -19.20
CA CYS A 220 -29.77 0.18 -19.81
C CYS A 220 -29.84 0.33 -21.33
N ALA A 221 -30.03 -0.79 -22.02
CA ALA A 221 -30.36 -0.85 -23.45
C ALA A 221 -31.86 -1.12 -23.67
N SER A 222 -32.51 -1.82 -22.74
CA SER A 222 -33.92 -2.22 -22.80
C SER A 222 -34.58 -2.22 -21.41
N ASP A 223 -35.91 -2.26 -21.36
CA ASP A 223 -36.65 -2.33 -20.10
C ASP A 223 -36.32 -3.58 -19.26
N ALA A 224 -35.87 -4.66 -19.90
CA ALA A 224 -35.47 -5.90 -19.23
C ALA A 224 -34.19 -5.73 -18.39
N ASP A 225 -33.36 -4.74 -18.69
CA ASP A 225 -32.11 -4.47 -17.96
C ASP A 225 -32.39 -3.81 -16.60
N CYS A 226 -33.61 -3.33 -16.37
CA CYS A 226 -34.00 -2.57 -15.19
C CYS A 226 -34.59 -3.43 -14.07
N HIS A 227 -33.96 -4.57 -13.78
CA HIS A 227 -34.37 -5.52 -12.73
C HIS A 227 -34.01 -5.07 -11.30
N TYR A 228 -33.62 -3.81 -11.13
CA TYR A 228 -33.13 -3.31 -9.85
C TYR A 228 -34.25 -2.78 -8.95
N PRO A 229 -34.09 -2.78 -7.62
CA PRO A 229 -35.07 -2.23 -6.69
C PRO A 229 -35.48 -0.79 -7.06
N GLY A 230 -36.79 -0.58 -7.25
CA GLY A 230 -37.37 0.73 -7.60
C GLY A 230 -37.23 1.14 -9.06
N CYS A 231 -36.53 0.37 -9.90
CA CYS A 231 -36.46 0.59 -11.33
C CYS A 231 -37.62 -0.12 -12.04
N LEU A 232 -38.30 0.61 -12.94
CA LEU A 232 -39.45 0.09 -13.67
C LEU A 232 -39.14 -0.19 -15.14
N ARG A 233 -38.25 0.60 -15.76
CA ARG A 233 -37.98 0.56 -17.20
C ARG A 233 -36.78 1.42 -17.60
N CYS A 234 -36.29 1.23 -18.82
CA CYS A 234 -35.22 2.02 -19.44
C CYS A 234 -35.74 3.29 -20.12
N ALA A 235 -37.00 3.24 -20.58
CA ALA A 235 -37.68 4.34 -21.25
C ALA A 235 -36.89 4.94 -22.45
N HIS A 236 -36.02 4.15 -23.08
CA HIS A 236 -35.12 4.56 -24.16
C HIS A 236 -34.21 5.76 -23.82
N SER A 237 -33.97 6.04 -22.54
CA SER A 237 -33.13 7.15 -22.10
C SER A 237 -31.64 6.80 -21.99
N GLY A 238 -31.31 5.50 -22.11
CA GLY A 238 -30.00 4.95 -21.77
C GLY A 238 -29.81 4.67 -20.27
N PHE A 239 -30.80 5.02 -19.43
CA PHE A 239 -30.78 4.81 -17.98
C PHE A 239 -32.13 4.31 -17.45
N CYS A 240 -32.11 3.45 -16.44
CA CYS A 240 -33.31 2.97 -15.77
C CYS A 240 -34.00 4.11 -15.02
N THR A 241 -35.32 4.04 -14.88
CA THR A 241 -36.14 5.05 -14.18
C THR A 241 -37.21 4.40 -13.29
N ALA A 242 -37.60 5.13 -12.24
CA ALA A 242 -38.73 4.80 -11.37
C ALA A 242 -40.08 5.29 -11.93
N THR A 243 -40.11 5.94 -13.10
CA THR A 243 -41.35 6.47 -13.70
C THR A 243 -42.15 5.38 -14.42
N PRO A 244 -43.40 5.09 -14.01
CA PRO A 244 -44.27 4.12 -14.69
C PRO A 244 -44.58 4.50 -16.13
N LEU A 245 -45.04 3.53 -16.93
CA LEU A 245 -45.70 3.82 -18.19
C LEU A 245 -46.94 4.68 -17.91
N ALA A 246 -47.09 5.80 -18.64
CA ALA A 246 -48.33 6.54 -18.61
C ALA A 246 -49.46 5.58 -19.03
N ALA A 247 -50.48 5.45 -18.19
CA ALA A 247 -51.65 4.66 -18.54
C ALA A 247 -52.20 5.18 -19.88
N LYS A 248 -52.36 4.29 -20.85
CA LYS A 248 -53.08 4.62 -22.08
C LYS A 248 -54.49 5.05 -21.68
N ARG A 249 -54.81 6.32 -21.91
CA ARG A 249 -56.19 6.82 -21.81
C ARG A 249 -57.00 6.31 -22.99
#